data_AF-A0AAD6ZB93-F1
#
_entry.id   AF-A0AAD6ZB93-F1
#
_cell.length_a   1.000
_cell.length_b   1.000
_cell.length_c   1.000
_cell.angle_alpha   90.00
_cell.angle_beta   90.00
_cell.angle_gamma   90.00
#
_symmetry.space_group_name_H-M   'P 1'
#
loop_
_entity.id
_entity.type
_entity.pdbx_description
1 polymer ?
#
loop_
_entity_poly.entity_id
_entity_poly.type
_entity_poly.pdbx_seq_one_letter_code
_entity_poly.pdbx_strand_id
1 'polypeptide(L)'
;LLQLNISGDAFYNSEQCFLPPQCHPATRSTVQKAIQSWVVDDQRASVMWLYGPAGTGKSAIAQSMAEKWAANYNLAATFFFGRWRAGGGSGKCLFPTIAYQLALHIPGLRESVGLAV
;
A
#
# COMPACT_ATOMS: atom_id res chain seq x y z
N LEU A 1 -14.68 11.87 11.84
CA LEU A 1 -13.84 11.91 13.06
C LEU A 1 -12.41 11.37 12.85
N LEU A 2 -12.11 10.53 11.86
CA LEU A 2 -10.72 10.24 11.41
C LEU A 2 -10.21 11.13 10.25
N GLN A 3 -11.09 11.93 9.63
CA GLN A 3 -10.77 12.67 8.40
C GLN A 3 -9.66 13.73 8.52
N LEU A 4 -9.29 14.17 9.73
CA LEU A 4 -8.31 15.25 9.89
C LEU A 4 -6.84 14.80 9.75
N ASN A 5 -6.54 13.50 9.85
CA ASN A 5 -5.15 12.98 9.83
C ASN A 5 -4.92 11.85 8.81
N ILE A 6 -5.84 11.67 7.85
CA ILE A 6 -5.70 10.67 6.77
C ILE A 6 -5.08 11.33 5.54
N SER A 7 -4.24 10.56 4.85
CA SER A 7 -3.65 10.93 3.57
C SER A 7 -4.39 10.20 2.44
N GLY A 8 -5.49 10.76 1.94
CA GLY A 8 -6.24 10.15 0.82
C GLY A 8 -5.43 10.04 -0.48
N ASP A 9 -4.40 10.88 -0.60
CA ASP A 9 -3.37 10.88 -1.64
C ASP A 9 -2.41 9.69 -1.59
N ALA A 10 -2.28 9.03 -0.42
CA ALA A 10 -1.38 7.90 -0.22
C ALA A 10 -2.01 6.55 -0.60
N PHE A 11 -3.28 6.54 -1.01
CA PHE A 11 -3.98 5.32 -1.41
C PHE A 11 -3.46 4.88 -2.78
N TYR A 12 -3.43 3.56 -3.02
CA TYR A 12 -2.98 3.01 -4.31
C TYR A 12 -3.78 3.54 -5.52
N ASN A 13 -5.04 3.93 -5.31
CA ASN A 13 -5.95 4.43 -6.33
C ASN A 13 -6.12 5.96 -6.32
N SER A 14 -5.23 6.70 -5.65
CA SER A 14 -5.29 8.16 -5.65
C SER A 14 -4.81 8.76 -6.97
N GLU A 15 -5.48 9.79 -7.47
CA GLU A 15 -5.06 10.59 -8.63
C GLU A 15 -3.69 11.27 -8.42
N GLN A 16 -3.28 11.51 -7.16
CA GLN A 16 -1.97 12.06 -6.80
C GLN A 16 -0.85 11.02 -6.75
N CYS A 17 -1.18 9.72 -6.75
CA CYS A 17 -0.26 8.68 -7.17
C CYS A 17 -0.15 8.75 -8.71
N PHE A 18 0.40 9.85 -9.19
CA PHE A 18 0.65 10.18 -10.60
C PHE A 18 1.24 8.94 -11.28
N LEU A 19 0.39 8.22 -12.01
CA LEU A 19 0.56 6.87 -12.55
C LEU A 19 2.02 6.38 -12.49
N PRO A 20 2.43 5.64 -11.43
CA PRO A 20 3.61 4.80 -11.57
C PRO A 20 3.29 3.88 -12.74
N PRO A 21 4.10 3.84 -13.82
CA PRO A 21 3.77 3.03 -14.98
C PRO A 21 3.52 1.62 -14.46
N GLN A 22 2.30 1.11 -14.58
CA GLN A 22 2.03 -0.29 -14.24
C GLN A 22 3.08 -1.12 -14.97
N CYS A 23 3.51 -2.23 -14.35
CA CYS A 23 4.36 -3.15 -15.10
C CYS A 23 3.65 -3.47 -16.41
N HIS A 24 4.33 -3.25 -17.54
CA HIS A 24 3.77 -3.64 -18.83
C HIS A 24 3.32 -5.10 -18.75
N PRO A 25 2.18 -5.47 -19.36
CA PRO A 25 1.69 -6.84 -19.32
C PRO A 25 2.80 -7.84 -19.64
N ALA A 26 2.87 -8.93 -18.89
CA ALA A 26 3.89 -9.99 -18.97
C ALA A 26 5.34 -9.59 -18.61
N THR A 27 5.61 -8.36 -18.17
CA THR A 27 6.95 -7.97 -17.68
C THR A 27 7.10 -8.20 -16.18
N ARG A 28 8.33 -8.45 -15.72
CA ARG A 28 8.68 -8.64 -14.29
C ARG A 28 7.85 -9.71 -13.56
N SER A 29 7.30 -10.67 -14.30
CA SER A 29 6.45 -11.75 -13.80
C SER A 29 7.15 -12.64 -12.77
N THR A 30 8.45 -12.87 -12.92
CA THR A 30 9.25 -13.64 -11.94
C THR A 30 9.25 -12.98 -10.57
N VAL A 31 9.46 -11.66 -10.51
CA VAL A 31 9.46 -10.91 -9.24
C VAL A 31 8.04 -10.86 -8.65
N GLN A 32 7.03 -10.61 -9.47
CA GLN A 32 5.63 -10.63 -9.00
C GLN A 32 5.25 -11.98 -8.41
N LYS A 33 5.62 -13.09 -9.07
CA LYS A 33 5.39 -14.45 -8.55
C LYS A 33 6.11 -14.66 -7.22
N ALA A 34 7.36 -14.21 -7.10
CA ALA A 34 8.11 -14.30 -5.84
C ALA A 34 7.42 -13.53 -4.70
N ILE A 35 6.86 -12.35 -4.97
CA ILE A 35 6.08 -11.58 -4.00
C ILE A 35 4.81 -12.35 -3.61
N GLN A 36 4.09 -12.93 -4.58
CA GLN A 36 2.88 -13.71 -4.30
C GLN A 36 3.17 -14.93 -3.43
N SER A 37 4.24 -15.68 -3.73
CA SER A 37 4.67 -16.82 -2.92
C SER A 37 5.10 -16.40 -1.52
N TRP A 38 5.67 -15.20 -1.36
CA TRP A 38 6.06 -14.69 -0.05
C TRP A 38 4.87 -14.36 0.85
N VAL A 39 3.79 -13.80 0.28
CA VAL A 39 2.60 -13.37 1.06
C VAL A 39 1.85 -14.55 1.69
N VAL A 40 1.92 -15.74 1.10
CA VAL A 40 1.23 -16.94 1.59
C VAL A 40 2.12 -17.85 2.44
N ASP A 41 3.36 -17.46 2.69
CA ASP A 41 4.33 -18.25 3.44
C ASP A 41 4.40 -17.76 4.89
N ASP A 42 3.69 -18.46 5.77
CA ASP A 42 3.58 -18.15 7.21
C ASP A 42 4.91 -18.23 7.96
N GLN A 43 5.96 -18.79 7.36
CA GLN A 43 7.30 -18.89 7.97
C GLN A 43 8.21 -17.72 7.59
N ARG A 44 7.75 -16.77 6.76
CA ARG A 44 8.57 -15.62 6.33
C ARG A 44 8.45 -14.42 7.27
N ALA A 45 9.44 -13.53 7.16
CA ALA A 45 9.42 -12.23 7.82
C ALA A 45 8.18 -11.43 7.41
N SER A 46 7.67 -10.57 8.29
CA SER A 46 6.48 -9.74 8.01
C SER A 46 6.74 -8.56 7.06
N VAL A 47 8.01 -8.28 6.73
CA VAL A 47 8.42 -7.17 5.85
C VAL A 47 9.30 -7.69 4.72
N MET A 48 8.88 -7.45 3.47
CA MET A 48 9.69 -7.72 2.29
C MET A 48 10.44 -6.46 1.87
N TRP A 49 11.75 -6.59 1.65
CA TRP A 49 12.55 -5.54 1.02
C TRP A 49 12.76 -5.79 -0.47
N LEU A 50 12.09 -5.02 -1.32
CA LEU A 50 12.33 -4.99 -2.76
C LEU A 50 13.41 -3.95 -3.10
N TYR A 51 14.61 -4.40 -3.45
CA TYR A 51 15.75 -3.54 -3.76
C TYR A 51 16.20 -3.67 -5.22
N GLY A 52 17.00 -2.70 -5.69
CA GLY A 52 17.54 -2.67 -7.05
C GLY A 52 17.86 -1.25 -7.52
N PRO A 53 18.54 -1.10 -8.66
CA PRO A 53 18.97 0.20 -9.18
C PRO A 53 17.84 1.23 -9.33
N ALA A 54 18.16 2.51 -9.32
CA ALA A 54 17.17 3.56 -9.63
C ALA A 54 16.59 3.36 -11.03
N GLY A 55 15.32 3.70 -11.23
CA GLY A 55 14.65 3.56 -12.54
C GLY A 55 14.20 2.14 -12.92
N THR A 56 14.51 1.09 -12.14
CA THR A 56 14.11 -0.29 -12.45
C THR A 56 12.63 -0.62 -12.21
N GLY A 57 11.83 0.37 -11.85
CA GLY A 57 10.38 0.21 -11.69
C GLY A 57 9.95 -0.52 -10.41
N LYS A 58 10.70 -0.44 -9.31
CA LYS A 58 10.29 -1.03 -8.02
C LYS A 58 8.92 -0.52 -7.55
N SER A 59 8.69 0.79 -7.61
CA SER A 59 7.39 1.39 -7.28
C SER A 59 6.28 0.93 -8.21
N ALA A 60 6.59 0.70 -9.50
CA ALA A 60 5.67 0.12 -10.47
C ALA A 60 5.27 -1.33 -10.11
N ILE A 61 6.21 -2.14 -9.61
CA ILE A 61 5.92 -3.49 -9.12
C ILE A 61 4.98 -3.42 -7.90
N ALA A 62 5.29 -2.57 -6.92
CA ALA A 62 4.45 -2.40 -5.74
C ALA A 62 3.03 -1.95 -6.09
N GLN A 63 2.89 -0.98 -7.01
CA GLN A 63 1.61 -0.50 -7.52
C GLN A 63 0.82 -1.64 -8.19
N SER A 64 1.44 -2.37 -9.13
CA SER A 64 0.75 -3.48 -9.82
C SER A 64 0.32 -4.59 -8.87
N MET A 65 1.09 -4.86 -7.81
CA MET A 65 0.70 -5.83 -6.78
C MET A 65 -0.50 -5.33 -5.96
N ALA A 66 -0.49 -4.06 -5.54
CA ALA A 66 -1.61 -3.45 -4.82
C ALA A 66 -2.91 -3.49 -5.65
N GLU A 67 -2.88 -3.07 -6.92
CA GLU A 67 -4.03 -3.13 -7.82
C GLU A 67 -4.55 -4.56 -7.99
N LYS A 68 -3.64 -5.52 -8.18
CA LYS A 68 -4.00 -6.94 -8.31
C LYS A 68 -4.67 -7.48 -7.06
N TRP A 69 -4.22 -7.10 -5.87
CA TRP A 69 -4.85 -7.55 -4.62
C TRP A 69 -6.15 -6.82 -4.34
N ALA A 70 -6.26 -5.54 -4.68
CA ALA A 70 -7.51 -4.79 -4.58
C ALA A 70 -8.60 -5.42 -5.45
N ALA A 71 -8.27 -5.77 -6.71
CA ALA A 71 -9.20 -6.43 -7.62
C ALA A 71 -9.66 -7.82 -7.14
N ASN A 72 -8.84 -8.49 -6.32
CA ASN A 72 -9.15 -9.80 -5.74
C ASN A 72 -9.70 -9.73 -4.31
N TYR A 73 -10.04 -8.54 -3.80
CA TYR A 73 -10.51 -8.31 -2.42
C TYR A 73 -9.55 -8.79 -1.32
N ASN A 74 -8.25 -8.90 -1.63
CA ASN A 74 -7.20 -9.39 -0.72
C ASN A 74 -6.26 -8.28 -0.24
N LEU A 75 -6.65 -7.00 -0.43
CA LEU A 75 -5.86 -5.85 0.00
C LEU A 75 -6.52 -5.18 1.21
N ALA A 76 -5.87 -5.24 2.37
CA ALA A 76 -6.42 -4.67 3.60
C ALA A 76 -6.17 -3.15 3.72
N ALA A 77 -4.99 -2.69 3.33
CA ALA A 77 -4.61 -1.27 3.34
C ALA A 77 -3.36 -1.00 2.49
N THR A 78 -3.17 0.24 2.05
CA THR A 78 -1.96 0.71 1.36
C THR A 78 -1.54 2.10 1.82
N PHE A 79 -0.24 2.38 1.71
CA PHE A 79 0.27 3.74 1.88
C PHE A 79 1.48 3.94 0.96
N PHE A 80 1.34 4.82 -0.02
CA PHE A 80 2.42 5.24 -0.91
C PHE A 80 2.97 6.60 -0.44
N PHE A 81 4.27 6.63 -0.13
CA PHE A 81 4.95 7.87 0.21
C PHE A 81 5.13 8.73 -1.06
N GLY A 82 4.29 9.76 -1.20
CA GLY A 82 4.40 10.74 -2.27
C GLY A 82 5.62 11.67 -2.10
N ARG A 83 6.34 11.93 -3.21
CA ARG A 83 7.50 12.85 -3.22
C ARG A 83 7.13 14.29 -2.86
N TRP A 84 5.89 14.72 -3.12
CA TRP A 84 5.46 16.11 -2.92
C TRP A 84 5.16 16.47 -1.45
N ARG A 85 5.16 15.50 -0.53
CA ARG A 85 4.96 15.72 0.91
C ARG A 85 6.22 15.50 1.73
N ALA A 86 7.38 15.81 1.15
CA ALA A 86 8.68 15.81 1.84
C ALA A 86 8.75 16.80 3.04
N GLY A 87 7.72 17.61 3.28
CA GLY A 87 7.57 18.39 4.51
C GLY A 87 6.88 17.58 5.61
N GLY A 88 7.66 16.95 6.51
CA GLY A 88 7.37 16.58 7.92
C GLY A 88 6.07 15.88 8.35
N GLY A 89 5.04 15.80 7.51
CA GLY A 89 3.69 15.36 7.88
C GLY A 89 3.25 14.04 7.24
N SER A 90 3.90 13.59 6.16
CA SER A 90 3.50 12.35 5.48
C SER A 90 3.59 11.11 6.38
N GLY A 91 4.65 11.01 7.20
CA GLY A 91 4.80 9.91 8.17
C GLY A 91 3.75 9.92 9.29
N LYS A 92 3.28 11.11 9.70
CA LYS A 92 2.25 11.24 10.75
C LYS A 92 0.91 10.65 10.30
N CYS A 93 0.65 10.68 8.99
CA CYS A 93 -0.59 10.15 8.43
C CYS A 93 -0.52 8.65 8.12
N LEU A 94 0.65 8.00 8.17
CA LEU A 94 0.80 6.58 7.84
C LEU A 94 -0.16 5.70 8.65
N PHE A 95 0.01 5.68 9.97
CA PHE A 95 -0.78 4.81 10.84
C PHE A 95 -2.27 5.18 10.87
N PRO A 96 -2.68 6.47 10.96
CA PRO A 96 -4.10 6.83 10.84
C PRO A 96 -4.73 6.39 9.51
N THR A 97 -3.99 6.50 8.41
CA THR A 97 -4.47 6.10 7.08
C THR A 97 -4.62 4.59 6.95
N ILE A 98 -3.68 3.81 7.49
CA ILE A 98 -3.77 2.34 7.53
C ILE A 98 -4.92 1.91 8.45
N ALA A 99 -5.02 2.45 9.66
CA ALA A 99 -6.08 2.12 10.61
C ALA A 99 -7.48 2.39 10.04
N TYR A 100 -7.64 3.53 9.35
CA TYR A 100 -8.87 3.85 8.64
C TYR A 100 -9.20 2.82 7.55
N GLN A 101 -8.23 2.48 6.69
CA GLN A 101 -8.46 1.47 5.64
C GLN A 101 -8.80 0.09 6.22
N LEU A 102 -8.14 -0.34 7.29
CA LEU A 102 -8.45 -1.60 7.96
C LEU A 102 -9.86 -1.61 8.56
N ALA A 103 -10.27 -0.50 9.18
CA ALA A 103 -11.62 -0.36 9.74
C ALA A 103 -12.73 -0.41 8.67
N LEU A 104 -12.42 -0.12 7.40
CA LEU A 104 -13.36 -0.26 6.29
C LEU A 104 -13.50 -1.71 5.81
N HIS A 105 -12.44 -2.50 5.88
CA HIS A 105 -12.40 -3.85 5.29
C HIS A 105 -12.60 -4.97 6.32
N ILE A 106 -12.33 -4.73 7.61
CA ILE A 106 -12.41 -5.75 8.65
C ILE A 106 -13.56 -5.40 9.61
N PRO A 107 -14.65 -6.19 9.62
CA PRO A 107 -15.73 -6.03 10.59
C PRO A 107 -15.22 -6.07 12.04
N GLY A 108 -15.75 -5.20 12.89
CA GLY A 108 -15.36 -5.11 14.31
C GLY A 108 -14.16 -4.19 14.59
N LEU A 109 -13.31 -3.89 13.61
CA LEU A 109 -12.19 -2.95 13.81
C LEU A 109 -12.64 -1.49 13.89
N ARG A 110 -13.79 -1.15 13.31
CA ARG A 110 -14.31 0.22 13.28
C ARG A 110 -14.55 0.80 14.67
N GLU A 111 -15.06 0.01 15.60
CA GLU A 111 -15.33 0.44 16.98
C GLU A 111 -14.01 0.65 17.72
N SER A 112 -13.10 -0.33 17.65
CA SER A 112 -11.76 -0.24 18.27
C SER A 112 -10.95 0.95 17.77
N VAL A 113 -10.96 1.23 16.47
CA VAL A 113 -10.25 2.38 15.88
C VAL A 113 -10.96 3.70 16.25
N GLY A 114 -12.28 3.70 16.38
CA GLY A 114 -13.05 4.87 16.82
C GLY A 114 -12.82 5.25 18.28
N LEU A 115 -12.53 4.28 19.15
CA LEU A 115 -12.29 4.48 20.58
C LEU A 115 -10.84 4.88 20.92
N ALA A 116 -9.88 4.61 20.05
CA ALA A 116 -8.46 4.88 20.28
C ALA A 116 -8.04 6.35 20.00
N VAL A 117 -9.00 7.23 19.73
CA VAL A 117 -8.82 8.65 19.36
C VAL A 117 -9.42 9.55 20.43
#